data_AF-A0A385BJ97-F1
#
_entry.id   AF-A0A385BJ97-F1
#
_cell.length_a   1.000
_cell.length_b   1.000
_cell.length_c   1.000
_cell.angle_alpha   90.00
_cell.angle_beta   90.00
_cell.angle_gamma   90.00
#
_symmetry.space_group_name_H-M   'P 1'
#
loop_
_entity.id
_entity.type
_entity.pdbx_description
1 polymer ?
#
loop_
_entity_poly.entity_id
_entity_poly.type
_entity_poly.pdbx_seq_one_letter_code
_entity_poly.pdbx_strand_id
1 'polypeptide(L)'
;MNLLDKRKDNSDAILKGIFIRRELQEESKDIDVAQTSLMSRRGFKSSEFFNSRTYSVDDTTMRYDHLAKHRFVDMKRRNVQGNSIKKKSHPIHNRILWGHANNIVKRLSFGYTNAVKEEMAQLAEQLKKNTPV
;
A
#
# COMPACT_ATOMS: atom_id res chain seq x y z
N MET A 1 11.63 12.40 33.97
CA MET A 1 11.06 12.98 32.74
C MET A 1 9.92 13.91 33.10
N ASN A 2 9.88 15.11 32.52
CA ASN A 2 8.92 16.16 32.84
C ASN A 2 7.58 15.94 32.10
N LEU A 3 6.47 16.49 32.60
CA LEU A 3 5.14 16.26 32.02
C LEU A 3 5.00 16.84 30.59
N LEU A 4 5.73 17.92 30.32
CA LEU A 4 5.79 18.59 29.02
C LEU A 4 6.49 17.72 27.96
N ASP A 5 7.53 16.99 28.35
CA ASP A 5 8.27 16.10 27.45
C ASP A 5 7.39 14.95 27.00
N LYS A 6 6.64 14.33 27.94
CA LYS A 6 5.66 13.27 27.63
C LYS A 6 4.57 13.72 26.65
N ARG A 7 4.11 14.97 26.75
CA ARG A 7 3.10 15.52 25.82
C ARG A 7 3.65 15.72 24.41
N LYS A 8 4.90 16.20 24.31
CA LYS A 8 5.57 16.37 23.01
C LYS A 8 5.80 15.02 22.33
N ASP A 9 6.25 14.00 23.07
CA ASP A 9 6.46 12.66 22.54
C ASP A 9 5.17 12.03 22.01
N ASN A 10 4.06 12.18 22.74
CA ASN A 10 2.75 11.72 22.29
C ASN A 10 2.28 12.45 21.02
N SER A 11 2.51 13.76 20.93
CA SER A 11 2.13 14.54 19.75
C SER A 11 2.93 14.10 18.50
N ASP A 12 4.24 13.88 18.63
CA ASP A 12 5.08 13.42 17.52
C ASP A 12 4.70 11.99 17.08
N ALA A 13 4.32 11.12 18.02
CA ALA A 13 3.83 9.77 17.71
C ALA A 13 2.51 9.81 16.90
N ILE A 14 1.59 10.70 17.24
CA ILE A 14 0.32 10.86 16.49
C ILE A 14 0.60 11.35 15.07
N LEU A 15 1.47 12.36 14.90
CA LEU A 15 1.83 12.89 13.59
C LEU A 15 2.53 11.83 12.72
N LYS A 16 3.38 10.98 13.32
CA LYS A 16 3.98 9.82 12.64
C LYS A 16 2.92 8.83 12.16
N GLY A 17 1.91 8.55 12.99
CA GLY A 17 0.80 7.66 12.61
C GLY A 17 0.02 8.20 11.41
N ILE A 18 -0.31 9.49 11.43
CA ILE A 18 -1.00 10.16 10.30
C ILE A 18 -0.15 10.11 9.04
N PHE A 19 1.15 10.37 9.14
CA PHE A 19 2.07 10.29 8.02
C PHE A 19 2.12 8.88 7.41
N ILE A 20 2.33 7.86 8.25
CA ILE A 20 2.37 6.45 7.78
C ILE A 20 1.06 6.11 7.08
N ARG A 21 -0.07 6.46 7.67
CA ARG A 21 -1.40 6.21 7.09
C ARG A 21 -1.56 6.86 5.73
N ARG A 22 -1.13 8.12 5.56
CA ARG A 22 -1.17 8.83 4.29
C ARG A 22 -0.33 8.12 3.23
N GLU A 23 0.93 7.83 3.53
CA GLU A 23 1.83 7.19 2.56
C GLU A 23 1.34 5.80 2.15
N LEU A 24 0.81 5.00 3.10
CA LEU A 24 0.22 3.70 2.79
C LEU A 24 -1.04 3.83 1.92
N GLN A 25 -1.89 4.84 2.17
CA GLN A 25 -3.07 5.08 1.35
C GLN A 25 -2.71 5.50 -0.08
N GLU A 26 -1.72 6.37 -0.25
CA GLU A 26 -1.24 6.78 -1.56
C GLU A 26 -0.63 5.61 -2.34
N GLU A 27 0.30 4.88 -1.72
CA GLU A 27 0.93 3.74 -2.37
C GLU A 27 -0.08 2.62 -2.67
N SER A 28 -1.13 2.43 -1.85
CA SER A 28 -2.19 1.46 -2.16
C SER A 28 -2.93 1.78 -3.47
N LYS A 29 -3.19 3.08 -3.73
CA LYS A 29 -3.81 3.54 -4.97
C LYS A 29 -2.87 3.36 -6.16
N ASP A 30 -1.60 3.71 -5.98
CA ASP A 30 -0.58 3.56 -7.02
C ASP A 30 -0.39 2.09 -7.42
N ILE A 31 -0.39 1.18 -6.44
CA ILE A 31 -0.35 -0.26 -6.69
C ILE A 31 -1.55 -0.68 -7.53
N ASP A 32 -2.78 -0.29 -7.14
CA ASP A 32 -3.98 -0.71 -7.88
C ASP A 32 -3.96 -0.21 -9.33
N VAL A 33 -3.56 1.06 -9.54
CA VAL A 33 -3.40 1.65 -10.88
C VAL A 33 -2.35 0.86 -11.69
N ALA A 34 -1.20 0.55 -11.09
CA ALA A 34 -0.14 -0.21 -11.76
C ALA A 34 -0.59 -1.62 -12.14
N GLN A 35 -1.28 -2.32 -11.23
CA GLN A 35 -1.82 -3.65 -11.48
C GLN A 35 -2.87 -3.63 -12.59
N THR A 36 -3.84 -2.72 -12.50
CA THR A 36 -4.92 -2.54 -13.49
C THR A 36 -4.34 -2.21 -14.87
N SER A 37 -3.41 -1.26 -14.95
CA SER A 37 -2.74 -0.89 -16.20
C SER A 37 -2.01 -2.08 -16.83
N LEU A 38 -1.25 -2.84 -16.03
CA LEU A 38 -0.53 -4.01 -16.55
C LEU A 38 -1.48 -5.12 -17.00
N MET A 39 -2.55 -5.40 -16.25
CA MET A 39 -3.55 -6.40 -16.63
C MET A 39 -4.25 -6.02 -17.93
N SER A 40 -4.67 -4.77 -18.09
CA SER A 40 -5.28 -4.27 -19.33
C SER A 40 -4.33 -4.41 -20.52
N ARG A 41 -3.06 -4.01 -20.37
CA ARG A 41 -2.02 -4.18 -21.40
C ARG A 41 -1.75 -5.64 -21.77
N ARG A 42 -2.00 -6.56 -20.85
CA ARG A 42 -1.81 -8.01 -21.05
C ARG A 42 -3.06 -8.72 -21.58
N GLY A 43 -4.14 -7.98 -21.82
CA GLY A 43 -5.38 -8.49 -22.42
C GLY A 43 -6.33 -9.18 -21.45
N PHE A 44 -6.19 -8.96 -20.14
CA PHE A 44 -7.15 -9.46 -19.17
C PHE A 44 -8.48 -8.72 -19.34
N LYS A 45 -9.58 -9.46 -19.50
CA LYS A 45 -10.94 -8.91 -19.71
C LYS A 45 -11.94 -9.29 -18.62
N SER A 46 -11.61 -10.28 -17.78
CA SER A 46 -12.53 -10.76 -16.76
C SER A 46 -12.62 -9.76 -15.62
N SER A 47 -13.84 -9.32 -15.30
CA SER A 47 -14.12 -8.39 -14.20
C SER A 47 -13.64 -8.93 -12.85
N GLU A 48 -13.60 -10.25 -12.67
CA GLU A 48 -13.08 -10.92 -11.47
C GLU A 48 -11.61 -10.50 -11.17
N PHE A 49 -10.78 -10.33 -12.21
CA PHE A 49 -9.38 -9.92 -12.02
C PHE A 49 -9.22 -8.48 -11.52
N PHE A 50 -10.19 -7.62 -11.81
CA PHE A 50 -10.14 -6.21 -11.43
C PHE A 50 -10.86 -5.96 -10.10
N ASN A 51 -12.03 -6.56 -9.92
CA ASN A 51 -12.94 -6.22 -8.82
C ASN A 51 -12.70 -7.05 -7.56
N SER A 52 -12.06 -8.22 -7.65
CA SER A 52 -11.80 -9.09 -6.48
C SER A 52 -10.48 -8.76 -5.79
N ARG A 53 -10.18 -7.47 -5.67
CA ARG A 53 -8.97 -6.93 -5.05
C ARG A 53 -9.35 -5.78 -4.14
N THR A 54 -8.82 -5.78 -2.93
CA THR A 54 -9.15 -4.74 -1.95
C THR A 54 -7.90 -4.36 -1.19
N TYR A 55 -7.69 -3.05 -1.07
CA TYR A 55 -6.67 -2.47 -0.19
C TYR A 55 -7.39 -1.82 0.98
N SER A 56 -6.96 -2.16 2.19
CA SER A 56 -7.40 -1.50 3.42
C SER A 56 -6.17 -1.04 4.19
N VAL A 57 -6.23 0.18 4.72
CA VAL A 57 -5.16 0.78 5.51
C VAL A 57 -5.72 1.08 6.89
N ASP A 58 -5.14 0.44 7.90
CA ASP A 58 -5.46 0.62 9.31
C ASP A 58 -4.22 1.16 10.02
N ASP A 59 -4.22 2.47 10.28
CA ASP A 59 -3.15 3.27 10.87
C ASP A 59 -1.73 2.98 10.33
N THR A 60 -1.10 1.92 10.79
CA THR A 60 0.27 1.51 10.42
C THR A 60 0.34 0.30 9.49
N THR A 61 -0.79 -0.36 9.22
CA THR A 61 -0.86 -1.62 8.48
C THR A 61 -1.65 -1.44 7.20
N MET A 62 -1.07 -1.84 6.07
CA MET A 62 -1.79 -2.00 4.81
C MET A 62 -2.08 -3.48 4.57
N ARG A 63 -3.35 -3.82 4.44
CA ARG A 63 -3.82 -5.15 4.07
C ARG A 63 -4.28 -5.16 2.62
N TYR A 64 -3.78 -6.15 1.88
CA TYR A 64 -4.16 -6.40 0.51
C TYR A 64 -4.78 -7.79 0.38
N ASP A 65 -6.07 -7.83 0.02
CA ASP A 65 -6.80 -9.05 -0.23
C ASP A 65 -6.97 -9.26 -1.75
N HIS A 66 -6.71 -10.49 -2.21
CA HIS A 66 -6.75 -10.84 -3.63
C HIS A 66 -7.05 -12.32 -3.84
N LEU A 67 -7.54 -12.66 -5.03
CA LEU A 67 -7.72 -14.07 -5.42
C LEU A 67 -6.39 -14.80 -5.62
N ALA A 68 -6.35 -16.09 -5.26
CA ALA A 68 -5.19 -16.96 -5.50
C ALA A 68 -4.80 -17.06 -6.98
N LYS A 69 -5.78 -16.92 -7.89
CA LYS A 69 -5.58 -16.90 -9.36
C LYS A 69 -4.54 -15.86 -9.79
N HIS A 70 -4.45 -14.71 -9.12
CA HIS A 70 -3.45 -13.68 -9.42
C HIS A 70 -2.02 -14.20 -9.26
N ARG A 71 -1.73 -14.97 -8.20
CA ARG A 71 -0.41 -15.58 -7.98
C ARG A 71 -0.08 -16.64 -9.02
N PHE A 72 -1.06 -17.46 -9.42
CA PHE A 72 -0.86 -18.47 -10.47
C PHE A 72 -0.54 -17.87 -11.84
N VAL A 73 -1.05 -16.67 -12.12
CA VAL A 73 -0.78 -15.93 -13.35
C VAL A 73 0.66 -15.40 -13.42
N ASP A 74 1.20 -15.00 -12.27
CA ASP A 74 2.59 -14.56 -12.14
C ASP A 74 3.60 -15.71 -12.31
N MET A 75 3.24 -16.94 -11.95
CA MET A 75 4.13 -18.09 -12.04
C MET A 75 4.62 -18.38 -13.47
N LYS A 76 5.93 -18.65 -13.61
CA LYS A 76 6.58 -18.98 -14.90
C LYS A 76 6.39 -20.44 -15.32
N ARG A 77 6.06 -21.32 -14.38
CA ARG A 77 5.90 -22.76 -14.61
C ARG A 77 4.66 -23.27 -13.89
N ARG A 78 4.07 -24.33 -14.42
CA ARG A 78 2.98 -25.08 -13.79
C ARG A 78 3.36 -26.55 -13.73
N ASN A 79 2.95 -27.23 -12.67
CA ASN A 79 3.12 -28.68 -12.56
C ASN A 79 1.89 -29.37 -13.15
N VAL A 80 2.12 -30.29 -14.08
CA VAL A 80 1.08 -31.09 -14.74
C VAL A 80 1.56 -32.53 -14.70
N GLN A 81 0.82 -33.40 -14.00
CA GLN A 81 1.12 -34.84 -13.91
C GLN A 81 2.58 -35.12 -13.50
N GLY A 82 3.08 -34.43 -12.46
CA GLY A 82 4.47 -34.58 -11.98
C GLY A 82 5.52 -33.84 -12.81
N ASN A 83 5.19 -33.36 -14.01
CA ASN A 83 6.12 -32.65 -14.89
C ASN A 83 5.96 -31.13 -14.79
N SER A 84 7.08 -30.41 -14.74
CA SER A 84 7.08 -28.94 -14.70
C SER A 84 7.11 -28.36 -16.11
N ILE A 85 6.04 -27.71 -16.54
CA ILE A 85 5.90 -27.14 -17.89
C ILE A 85 6.00 -25.61 -17.84
N LYS A 86 6.71 -25.01 -18.80
CA LYS A 86 6.79 -23.54 -18.94
C LYS A 86 5.43 -22.95 -19.31
N LYS A 87 5.08 -21.82 -18.68
CA LYS A 87 3.85 -21.05 -18.94
C LYS A 87 4.22 -19.61 -19.27
N LYS A 88 3.37 -18.93 -20.06
CA LYS A 88 3.43 -17.48 -20.21
C LYS A 88 3.12 -16.80 -18.87
N SER A 89 4.13 -16.19 -18.27
CA SER A 89 4.01 -15.45 -17.01
C SER A 89 3.56 -14.02 -17.30
N HIS A 90 2.61 -13.53 -16.51
CA HIS A 90 2.19 -12.14 -16.49
C HIS A 90 2.45 -11.62 -15.07
N PRO A 91 3.50 -10.81 -14.84
CA PRO A 91 3.90 -10.40 -13.49
C PRO A 91 3.03 -9.25 -12.98
N ILE A 92 1.75 -9.52 -12.79
CA ILE A 92 0.69 -8.58 -12.43
C ILE A 92 0.57 -8.39 -10.92
N HIS A 93 1.20 -9.24 -10.11
CA HIS A 93 1.04 -9.23 -8.67
C HIS A 93 2.39 -8.99 -7.95
N ASN A 94 3.24 -10.01 -7.84
CA ASN A 94 4.44 -9.99 -7.00
C ASN A 94 5.41 -8.87 -7.40
N ARG A 95 5.68 -8.73 -8.70
CA ARG A 95 6.64 -7.72 -9.18
C ARG A 95 6.22 -6.31 -8.79
N ILE A 96 4.93 -6.01 -8.94
CA ILE A 96 4.38 -4.70 -8.63
C ILE A 96 4.43 -4.49 -7.11
N LEU A 97 3.90 -5.44 -6.33
CA LEU A 97 3.88 -5.34 -4.87
C LEU A 97 5.28 -5.11 -4.27
N TRP A 98 6.29 -5.86 -4.70
CA TRP A 98 7.65 -5.69 -4.19
C TRP A 98 8.29 -4.37 -4.64
N GLY A 99 7.95 -3.87 -5.82
CA GLY A 99 8.38 -2.55 -6.28
C GLY A 99 7.86 -1.44 -5.37
N HIS A 100 6.56 -1.45 -5.09
CA HIS A 100 5.93 -0.46 -4.21
C HIS A 100 6.29 -0.64 -2.74
N ALA A 101 6.48 -1.87 -2.26
CA ALA A 101 6.98 -2.12 -0.91
C ALA A 101 8.34 -1.42 -0.67
N ASN A 102 9.24 -1.44 -1.65
CA ASN A 102 10.51 -0.72 -1.57
C ASN A 102 10.32 0.80 -1.56
N ASN A 103 9.33 1.32 -2.30
CA ASN A 103 9.02 2.75 -2.28
C ASN A 103 8.49 3.16 -0.90
N ILE A 104 7.55 2.39 -0.32
CA ILE A 104 7.04 2.60 1.04
C ILE A 104 8.21 2.66 2.03
N VAL A 105 9.12 1.68 2.01
CA VAL A 105 10.27 1.66 2.92
C VAL A 105 11.12 2.92 2.76
N LYS A 106 11.42 3.36 1.54
CA LYS A 106 12.19 4.58 1.29
C LYS A 106 11.49 5.83 1.79
N ARG A 107 10.19 5.98 1.48
CA ARG A 107 9.39 7.14 1.90
C ARG A 107 9.26 7.21 3.41
N LEU A 108 9.01 6.07 4.07
CA LEU A 108 8.92 6.03 5.53
C LEU A 108 10.27 6.30 6.22
N SER A 109 11.38 5.87 5.62
CA SER A 109 12.72 6.06 6.20
C SER A 109 13.21 7.52 6.12
N PHE A 110 12.90 8.23 5.04
CA PHE A 110 13.48 9.55 4.76
C PHE A 110 12.46 10.68 4.64
N GLY A 111 11.16 10.37 4.54
CA GLY A 111 10.11 11.34 4.24
C GLY A 111 9.57 12.09 5.46
N TYR A 112 9.83 11.62 6.69
CA TYR A 112 9.33 12.27 7.90
C TYR A 112 10.21 13.46 8.34
N THR A 113 10.21 14.50 7.51
CA THR A 113 10.99 15.75 7.72
C THR A 113 10.20 16.79 8.51
N ASN A 114 10.86 17.87 8.97
CA ASN A 114 10.20 18.94 9.73
C ASN A 114 9.06 19.62 8.94
N ALA A 115 9.24 19.86 7.64
CA ALA A 115 8.20 20.42 6.79
C ALA A 115 6.97 19.49 6.72
N VAL A 116 7.20 18.17 6.65
CA VAL A 116 6.12 17.18 6.65
C VAL A 116 5.43 17.11 8.01
N LYS A 117 6.16 17.29 9.13
CA LYS A 117 5.53 17.38 10.47
C LYS A 117 4.54 18.54 10.56
N GLU A 118 4.91 19.71 10.04
CA GLU A 118 4.03 20.88 10.01
C GLU A 118 2.80 20.63 9.14
N GLU A 119 2.97 20.00 7.98
CA GLU A 119 1.88 19.57 7.12
C GLU A 119 0.93 18.59 7.86
N MET A 120 1.47 17.58 8.53
CA MET A 120 0.67 16.61 9.30
C MET A 120 -0.07 17.27 10.46
N ALA A 121 0.51 18.31 11.07
CA ALA A 121 -0.15 19.05 12.15
C ALA A 121 -1.35 19.85 11.63
N GLN A 122 -1.22 20.50 10.46
CA GLN A 122 -2.33 21.18 9.80
C GLN A 122 -3.45 20.20 9.43
N LEU A 123 -3.07 19.04 8.88
CA LEU A 123 -4.01 17.99 8.48
C LEU A 123 -4.76 17.41 9.69
N ALA A 124 -4.06 17.21 10.81
CA ALA A 124 -4.66 16.80 12.08
C ALA A 124 -5.66 17.85 12.61
N GLU A 125 -5.38 19.14 12.45
CA GLU A 125 -6.28 20.22 12.84
C GLU A 125 -7.54 20.25 11.97
N GLN A 126 -7.41 20.04 10.66
CA GLN A 126 -8.54 19.95 9.73
C GLN A 126 -9.45 18.77 10.05
N LEU A 127 -8.89 17.60 10.36
CA LEU A 127 -9.66 16.41 10.76
C LEU A 127 -10.48 16.66 12.04
N LYS A 128 -9.92 17.37 13.02
CA LYS A 128 -10.64 17.76 14.24
C LYS A 128 -11.84 18.67 13.94
N LYS A 129 -11.71 19.60 12.99
CA LYS A 129 -12.79 20.52 12.60
C LYS A 129 -13.94 19.83 11.86
N ASN A 130 -13.66 18.74 11.15
CA ASN A 130 -14.64 18.01 10.33
C ASN A 130 -15.34 16.86 11.06
N THR A 131 -15.01 16.60 12.33
CA THR A 131 -15.69 15.59 13.14
C THR A 131 -16.75 16.29 13.99
N PRO A 132 -18.06 16.21 13.66
CA PRO A 132 -19.09 16.72 14.54
C PRO A 132 -19.07 15.91 15.84
N VAL A 133 -19.05 16.62 16.97
CA VAL A 133 -19.21 16.04 18.32
C VAL A 133 -20.60 15.41 18.45
#